data_AF-A0ABD0MD86-F1
#
_entry.id   AF-A0ABD0MD86-F1
#
_cell.length_a   1.000
_cell.length_b   1.000
_cell.length_c   1.000
_cell.angle_alpha   90.00
_cell.angle_beta   90.00
_cell.angle_gamma   90.00
#
_symmetry.space_group_name_H-M   'P 1'
#
loop_
_entity.id
_entity.type
_entity.pdbx_description
1 polymer ?
#
loop_
_entity_poly.entity_id
_entity_poly.type
_entity_poly.pdbx_seq_one_letter_code
_entity_poly.pdbx_strand_id
1 'polypeptide(L)'
;MSFEPSKKRTRDGSTETEPETPPAFATSTATTIEIDTLALENRELKGTVTNLSNQVNHLTSENRIMKEKILDLQCRSMRNNLIFSGIPLPISTPDDPEKAVKEFMQSSLKIPPETVNRITFHRVHRLTSKDKKSHLL
;
A
#
# COMPACT_ATOMS: atom_id res chain seq x y z
N MET A 1 -96.66 23.23 54.38
CA MET A 1 -96.02 22.54 55.52
C MET A 1 -94.95 21.62 54.94
N SER A 2 -93.67 21.62 55.30
CA SER A 2 -92.86 22.40 56.23
C SER A 2 -91.37 22.14 55.92
N PHE A 3 -90.55 23.18 56.07
CA PHE A 3 -89.12 23.30 56.44
C PHE A 3 -88.09 22.15 56.32
N GLU A 4 -86.94 22.53 55.75
CA GLU A 4 -85.52 22.06 55.81
C GLU A 4 -84.95 21.68 57.23
N PRO A 5 -83.66 21.28 57.51
CA PRO A 5 -82.38 21.32 56.73
C PRO A 5 -81.31 20.19 56.94
N SER A 6 -80.17 20.34 56.22
CA SER A 6 -78.75 20.19 56.66
C SER A 6 -77.94 18.87 56.58
N LYS A 7 -76.94 18.92 55.66
CA LYS A 7 -75.47 18.68 55.78
C LYS A 7 -74.93 17.37 56.39
N LYS A 8 -74.06 16.69 55.62
CA LYS A 8 -72.67 16.37 56.04
C LYS A 8 -71.72 16.18 54.84
N ARG A 9 -70.54 16.78 54.97
CA ARG A 9 -69.35 16.71 54.08
C ARG A 9 -68.59 15.38 54.29
N THR A 10 -68.02 14.85 53.21
CA THR A 10 -66.70 14.18 53.10
C THR A 10 -66.44 14.01 51.59
N ARG A 11 -65.63 14.84 50.92
CA ARG A 11 -64.16 14.75 50.76
C ARG A 11 -63.71 13.33 50.38
N ASP A 12 -63.54 13.10 49.08
CA ASP A 12 -62.31 12.65 48.42
C ASP A 12 -62.56 12.79 46.90
N GLY A 13 -61.77 13.49 46.09
CA GLY A 13 -60.34 13.67 46.19
C GLY A 13 -59.57 12.67 45.33
N SER A 14 -60.07 12.36 44.13
CA SER A 14 -59.33 11.60 43.12
C SER A 14 -59.47 12.31 41.79
N THR A 15 -58.59 13.27 41.55
CA THR A 15 -58.24 13.67 40.19
C THR A 15 -57.73 12.42 39.47
N GLU A 16 -58.52 11.89 38.55
CA GLU A 16 -57.99 11.05 37.47
C GLU A 16 -57.06 11.95 36.64
N THR A 17 -55.83 12.11 37.09
CA THR A 17 -54.74 12.43 36.18
C THR A 17 -54.49 11.16 35.39
N GLU A 18 -55.04 11.11 34.17
CA GLU A 18 -54.45 10.28 33.12
C GLU A 18 -52.93 10.49 33.17
N PRO A 19 -52.12 9.43 33.09
CA PRO A 19 -50.70 9.59 32.86
C PRO A 19 -50.55 10.22 31.47
N GLU A 20 -50.30 11.53 31.41
CA GLU A 20 -49.85 12.19 30.19
C GLU A 20 -48.68 11.38 29.64
N THR A 21 -48.95 10.70 28.53
CA THR A 21 -47.93 9.97 27.80
C THR A 21 -46.94 11.03 27.30
N PRO A 22 -45.63 10.91 27.56
CA PRO A 22 -44.67 11.86 27.01
C PRO A 22 -44.80 11.88 25.49
N PRO A 23 -44.65 13.05 24.83
CA PRO A 23 -45.09 13.23 23.45
C PRO A 23 -44.28 12.32 22.52
N ALA A 24 -44.92 11.31 21.95
CA ALA A 24 -44.35 10.44 20.91
C ALA A 24 -43.79 11.22 19.70
N PHE A 25 -44.23 12.47 19.55
CA PHE A 25 -43.80 13.39 18.51
C PHE A 25 -42.34 13.85 18.65
N ALA A 26 -41.85 14.10 19.87
CA ALA A 26 -40.49 14.62 20.09
C ALA A 26 -39.42 13.57 19.78
N THR A 27 -39.70 12.31 20.10
CA THR A 27 -38.81 11.17 19.85
C THR A 27 -38.72 10.85 18.36
N SER A 28 -39.85 10.95 17.62
CA SER A 28 -39.87 10.73 16.17
C SER A 28 -39.11 11.79 15.37
N THR A 29 -39.09 13.04 15.85
CA THR A 29 -38.32 14.11 15.20
C THR A 29 -36.82 14.00 15.49
N ALA A 30 -36.43 13.62 16.70
CA ALA A 30 -35.02 13.45 17.06
C ALA A 30 -34.36 12.30 16.28
N THR A 31 -35.07 11.17 16.12
CA THR A 31 -34.58 10.04 15.32
C THR A 31 -34.49 10.38 13.83
N THR A 32 -35.39 11.20 13.30
CA THR A 32 -35.34 11.65 11.89
C THR A 32 -34.11 12.53 11.62
N ILE A 33 -33.81 13.47 12.53
CA ILE A 33 -32.62 14.33 12.42
C ILE A 33 -31.32 13.50 12.47
N GLU A 34 -31.28 12.49 13.33
CA GLU A 34 -30.13 11.57 13.42
C GLU A 34 -29.94 10.77 12.12
N ILE A 35 -31.04 10.26 11.54
CA ILE A 35 -31.01 9.55 10.24
C ILE A 35 -30.50 10.46 9.12
N ASP A 36 -30.96 11.72 9.06
CA ASP A 36 -30.53 12.68 8.04
C ASP A 36 -29.04 13.04 8.18
N THR A 37 -28.57 13.17 9.43
CA THR A 37 -27.15 13.43 9.73
C THR A 37 -26.28 12.25 9.30
N LEU A 38 -26.68 11.03 9.66
CA LEU A 38 -25.99 9.80 9.24
C LEU A 38 -26.02 9.61 7.72
N ALA A 39 -27.09 10.01 7.04
CA ALA A 39 -27.17 9.95 5.58
C ALA A 39 -26.19 10.93 4.92
N LEU A 40 -26.02 12.12 5.49
CA LEU A 40 -25.06 13.12 5.02
C LEU A 40 -23.62 12.63 5.21
N GLU A 41 -23.29 12.13 6.40
CA GLU A 41 -21.96 11.56 6.69
C GLU A 41 -21.65 10.37 5.78
N ASN A 42 -22.60 9.47 5.56
CA ASN A 42 -22.44 8.36 4.63
C ASN A 42 -22.18 8.83 3.20
N ARG A 43 -22.78 9.94 2.77
CA ARG A 43 -22.53 10.53 1.45
C ARG A 43 -21.11 11.07 1.35
N GLU A 44 -20.66 11.76 2.38
CA GLU A 44 -19.30 12.30 2.46
C GLU A 44 -18.26 11.19 2.49
N LEU A 45 -18.46 10.17 3.33
CA LEU A 45 -17.61 8.97 3.39
C LEU A 45 -17.55 8.24 2.04
N LYS A 46 -18.66 8.10 1.33
CA LYS A 46 -18.65 7.54 -0.03
C LYS A 46 -17.84 8.39 -1.00
N GLY A 47 -17.91 9.72 -0.87
CA GLY A 47 -17.10 10.66 -1.64
C GLY A 47 -15.60 10.50 -1.37
N THR A 48 -15.20 10.42 -0.10
CA THR A 48 -13.80 10.22 0.27
C THR A 48 -13.29 8.86 -0.19
N VAL A 49 -14.05 7.78 0.02
CA VAL A 49 -13.69 6.43 -0.45
C VAL A 49 -13.50 6.40 -1.97
N THR A 50 -14.38 7.06 -2.73
CA THR A 50 -14.26 7.15 -4.18
C THR A 50 -12.99 7.90 -4.58
N ASN A 51 -12.70 9.03 -3.94
CA ASN A 51 -11.49 9.81 -4.19
C ASN A 51 -10.21 9.00 -3.86
N LEU A 52 -10.17 8.35 -2.70
CA LEU A 52 -9.05 7.50 -2.30
C LEU A 52 -8.87 6.32 -3.28
N SER A 53 -9.96 5.68 -3.70
CA SER A 53 -9.90 4.60 -4.68
C SER A 53 -9.28 5.06 -6.01
N ASN A 54 -9.69 6.23 -6.49
CA ASN A 54 -9.12 6.82 -7.71
C ASN A 54 -7.62 7.13 -7.56
N GLN A 55 -7.21 7.70 -6.43
CA GLN A 55 -5.80 7.98 -6.15
C GLN A 55 -4.96 6.70 -6.07
N VAL A 56 -5.47 5.66 -5.40
CA VAL A 56 -4.78 4.35 -5.31
C VAL A 56 -4.65 3.73 -6.71
N ASN A 57 -5.69 3.78 -7.53
CA ASN A 57 -5.65 3.26 -8.89
C ASN A 57 -4.63 4.01 -9.75
N HIS A 58 -4.60 5.34 -9.64
CA HIS A 58 -3.62 6.17 -10.33
C HIS A 58 -2.18 5.84 -9.91
N LEU A 59 -1.91 5.80 -8.59
CA LEU A 59 -0.60 5.44 -8.06
C LEU A 59 -0.18 4.02 -8.45
N THR A 60 -1.12 3.08 -8.50
CA THR A 60 -0.85 1.70 -8.94
C THR A 60 -0.43 1.65 -10.40
N SER A 61 -1.07 2.45 -11.26
CA SER A 61 -0.70 2.59 -12.67
C SER A 61 0.68 3.20 -12.84
N GLU A 62 0.96 4.32 -12.16
CA GLU A 62 2.27 4.98 -12.20
C GLU A 62 3.39 4.06 -11.69
N ASN A 63 3.14 3.31 -10.61
CA ASN A 63 4.09 2.35 -10.06
C ASN A 63 4.42 1.25 -11.08
N ARG A 64 3.42 0.75 -11.81
CA ARG A 64 3.62 -0.22 -12.88
C ARG A 64 4.49 0.35 -13.99
N ILE A 65 4.17 1.55 -14.49
CA ILE A 65 4.94 2.23 -15.53
C ILE A 65 6.38 2.45 -15.08
N MET A 66 6.59 2.84 -13.81
CA MET A 66 7.91 3.05 -13.23
C MET A 66 8.73 1.76 -13.23
N LYS A 67 8.13 0.64 -12.81
CA LYS A 67 8.78 -0.68 -12.80
C LYS A 67 9.18 -1.11 -14.21
N GLU A 68 8.31 -0.91 -15.20
CA GLU A 68 8.61 -1.22 -16.60
C GLU A 68 9.77 -0.36 -17.14
N LYS A 69 9.80 0.94 -16.84
CA LYS A 69 10.91 1.84 -17.22
C LYS A 69 12.23 1.45 -16.55
N ILE A 70 12.20 1.10 -15.26
CA ILE A 70 13.39 0.64 -14.54
C ILE A 70 13.93 -0.64 -15.17
N LEU A 71 13.05 -1.59 -15.50
CA LEU A 71 13.44 -2.83 -16.16
C LEU A 71 14.08 -2.57 -17.53
N ASP A 72 13.47 -1.73 -18.37
CA ASP A 72 14.03 -1.38 -19.69
C ASP A 72 15.41 -0.72 -19.54
N LEU A 73 15.57 0.22 -18.62
CA LEU A 73 16.87 0.85 -18.34
C LEU A 73 17.92 -0.15 -17.86
N GLN A 74 17.55 -1.07 -16.96
CA GLN A 74 18.46 -2.13 -16.49
C GLN A 74 18.87 -3.05 -17.63
N CYS A 75 17.92 -3.51 -18.46
CA CYS A 75 18.21 -4.34 -19.63
C CYS A 75 19.15 -3.62 -20.61
N ARG A 76 18.94 -2.33 -20.88
CA ARG A 76 19.81 -1.53 -21.76
C ARG A 76 21.20 -1.34 -21.15
N SER A 77 21.26 -1.05 -19.86
CA SER A 77 22.52 -0.83 -19.14
C SER A 77 23.34 -2.11 -19.01
N MET A 78 22.70 -3.27 -18.89
CA MET A 78 23.36 -4.56 -18.71
C MET A 78 23.59 -5.31 -20.02
N ARG A 79 23.12 -4.79 -21.16
CA ARG A 79 23.15 -5.47 -22.47
C ARG A 79 24.54 -5.97 -22.86
N ASN A 80 25.57 -5.18 -22.58
CA ASN A 80 26.94 -5.48 -22.97
C ASN A 80 27.73 -6.19 -21.85
N ASN A 81 27.07 -6.56 -20.75
CA ASN A 81 27.72 -7.26 -19.65
C ASN A 81 27.74 -8.76 -19.97
N LEU A 82 28.93 -9.34 -19.96
CA LEU A 82 29.14 -10.78 -20.07
C LEU A 82 29.51 -11.36 -18.70
N ILE A 83 28.90 -12.48 -18.35
CA ILE A 83 29.20 -13.20 -17.12
C ILE A 83 29.96 -14.47 -17.50
N PHE A 84 31.18 -14.58 -16.99
CA PHE A 84 31.99 -15.79 -17.12
C PHE A 84 31.96 -16.54 -15.80
N SER A 85 31.49 -17.79 -15.83
CA SER A 85 31.45 -18.69 -14.68
C SER A 85 32.40 -19.87 -14.88
N GLY A 86 33.02 -20.35 -13.81
CA GLY A 86 33.88 -21.54 -13.86
C GLY A 86 35.29 -21.29 -14.42
N ILE A 87 35.73 -20.04 -14.52
CA ILE A 87 37.14 -19.74 -14.82
C ILE A 87 37.96 -20.01 -13.54
N PRO A 88 38.88 -20.99 -13.54
CA PRO A 88 39.73 -21.27 -12.40
C PRO A 88 40.70 -20.10 -12.22
N LEU A 89 40.73 -19.54 -11.02
CA LEU A 89 41.61 -18.42 -10.67
C LEU A 89 42.65 -18.89 -9.63
N PRO A 90 43.93 -18.53 -9.78
CA PRO A 90 44.93 -18.81 -8.77
C PRO A 90 44.62 -18.07 -7.47
N ILE A 91 44.65 -18.79 -6.34
CA ILE A 91 44.33 -18.27 -4.99
C ILE A 91 45.38 -17.23 -4.50
N SER A 92 46.57 -17.19 -5.11
CA SER A 92 47.77 -16.56 -4.54
C SER A 92 48.28 -15.30 -5.26
N THR A 93 47.68 -14.89 -6.38
CA THR A 93 48.16 -13.74 -7.17
C THR A 93 47.24 -12.54 -7.02
N PRO A 94 47.74 -11.29 -7.22
CA PRO A 94 46.87 -10.13 -7.32
C PRO A 94 45.76 -10.42 -8.34
N ASP A 95 44.53 -10.24 -7.88
CA ASP A 95 43.29 -10.59 -8.57
C ASP A 95 43.13 -9.71 -9.81
N ASP A 96 43.69 -10.15 -10.93
CA ASP A 96 43.49 -9.55 -12.25
C ASP A 96 42.45 -10.37 -13.03
N PRO A 97 41.15 -10.10 -12.85
CA PRO A 97 40.09 -10.83 -13.53
C PRO A 97 40.09 -10.56 -15.04
N GLU A 98 40.63 -9.43 -15.50
CA GLU A 98 40.72 -9.14 -16.94
C GLU A 98 41.73 -10.07 -17.61
N LYS A 99 42.91 -10.25 -17.01
CA LYS A 99 43.92 -11.18 -17.52
C LYS A 99 43.38 -12.61 -17.56
N ALA A 100 42.70 -13.07 -16.51
CA ALA A 100 42.11 -14.40 -16.48
C ALA A 100 41.07 -14.62 -17.59
N VAL A 101 40.23 -13.62 -17.87
CA VAL A 101 39.27 -13.68 -18.98
C VAL A 101 39.98 -13.71 -20.32
N LYS A 102 41.00 -12.87 -20.54
CA LYS A 102 41.79 -12.87 -21.79
C LYS A 102 42.51 -14.21 -22.02
N GLU A 103 43.11 -14.78 -20.98
CA GLU A 103 43.73 -16.11 -21.03
C GLU A 103 42.71 -17.20 -21.34
N PHE A 104 41.52 -17.14 -20.75
CA PHE A 104 40.41 -18.06 -21.04
C PHE A 104 39.97 -17.95 -22.52
N MET A 105 39.85 -16.74 -23.06
CA MET A 105 39.49 -16.53 -24.46
C MET A 105 40.51 -17.15 -25.43
N GLN A 106 41.80 -17.04 -25.13
CA GLN A 106 42.85 -17.63 -25.96
C GLN A 106 42.92 -19.15 -25.81
N SER A 107 42.89 -19.64 -24.57
CA SER A 107 43.13 -21.05 -24.25
C SER A 107 41.91 -21.94 -24.49
N SER A 108 40.73 -21.53 -24.01
CA SER A 108 39.50 -22.33 -24.07
C SER A 108 38.66 -22.02 -25.30
N LEU A 109 38.51 -20.74 -25.67
CA LEU A 109 37.71 -20.33 -26.84
C LEU A 109 38.53 -20.31 -28.14
N LYS A 110 39.85 -20.51 -28.07
CA LYS A 110 40.77 -20.52 -29.22
C LYS A 110 40.70 -19.25 -30.08
N ILE A 111 40.38 -18.12 -29.45
CA ILE A 111 40.34 -16.82 -30.13
C ILE A 111 41.79 -16.35 -30.33
N PRO A 112 42.19 -15.95 -31.56
CA PRO A 112 43.55 -15.49 -31.82
C PRO A 112 43.95 -14.32 -30.91
N PRO A 113 45.21 -14.27 -30.43
CA PRO A 113 45.66 -13.24 -29.50
C PRO A 113 45.49 -11.82 -30.07
N GLU A 114 45.72 -11.64 -31.38
CA GLU A 114 45.47 -10.38 -32.08
C GLU A 114 44.03 -9.89 -31.97
N THR A 115 43.06 -10.82 -31.99
CA THR A 115 41.64 -10.48 -31.81
C THR A 115 41.34 -10.16 -30.36
N VAL A 116 41.86 -10.95 -29.40
CA VAL A 116 41.65 -10.70 -27.97
C VAL A 116 42.22 -9.34 -27.55
N ASN A 117 43.37 -8.93 -28.09
CA ASN A 117 43.99 -7.64 -27.80
C ASN A 117 43.20 -6.44 -28.32
N ARG A 118 42.33 -6.63 -29.32
CA ARG A 118 41.42 -5.59 -29.82
C ARG A 118 40.13 -5.47 -29.01
N ILE A 119 39.88 -6.41 -28.09
CA ILE A 119 38.69 -6.38 -27.23
C ILE A 119 38.96 -5.45 -26.05
N THR A 120 38.11 -4.44 -25.90
CA THR A 120 38.19 -3.46 -24.82
C THR A 120 37.22 -3.82 -23.69
N PHE A 121 37.72 -3.91 -22.47
CA PHE A 121 36.90 -4.07 -21.28
C PHE A 121 36.75 -2.72 -20.57
N HIS A 122 35.50 -2.29 -20.32
CA HIS A 122 35.26 -1.07 -19.53
C HIS A 122 35.40 -1.31 -18.03
N ARG A 123 34.88 -2.45 -17.56
CA ARG A 123 34.94 -2.85 -16.14
C ARG A 123 34.91 -4.37 -16.05
N VAL A 124 35.90 -4.94 -15.38
CA VAL A 124 35.96 -6.37 -15.06
C VAL A 124 36.08 -6.53 -13.55
N HIS A 125 35.23 -7.37 -12.99
CA HIS A 125 35.24 -7.64 -11.55
C HIS A 125 34.63 -9.01 -11.28
N ARG A 126 35.06 -9.64 -10.19
CA ARG A 126 34.43 -10.87 -9.72
C ARG A 126 33.10 -10.54 -9.06
N LEU A 127 32.07 -11.31 -9.42
CA LEU A 127 30.83 -11.32 -8.67
C LEU A 127 31.10 -12.06 -7.36
N THR A 128 31.17 -11.33 -6.25
CA THR A 128 31.11 -11.93 -4.91
C THR A 128 29.65 -12.23 -4.61
N SER A 129 29.36 -13.40 -4.04
CA SER A 129 28.06 -13.67 -3.45
C SER A 129 27.84 -12.66 -2.33
N LYS A 130 27.07 -11.59 -2.58
CA LYS A 130 26.60 -10.71 -1.52
C LYS A 130 25.62 -11.51 -0.67
N ASP A 131 25.93 -11.65 0.61
CA ASP A 131 25.01 -12.17 1.62
C ASP A 131 23.64 -11.48 1.50
N LYS A 132 22.58 -12.28 1.60
CA LYS A 132 21.17 -11.89 1.49
C LYS A 132 20.66 -11.02 2.66
N LYS A 133 21.44 -10.04 3.14
CA LYS A 133 21.05 -9.12 4.22
C LYS A 133 21.36 -7.67 3.84
N SER A 134 20.48 -7.04 3.07
CA SER A 134 20.32 -5.57 3.08
C SER A 134 19.08 -5.16 2.30
N HIS A 135 17.91 -5.49 2.83
CA HIS A 135 16.70 -4.70 2.57
C HIS A 135 15.69 -4.93 3.70
N LEU A 136 16.00 -4.45 4.89
CA LEU A 136 15.01 -4.21 5.95
C LEU A 136 15.51 -3.05 6.82
N LEU A 137 15.27 -1.83 6.35
CA LEU A 137 15.10 -0.62 7.15
C LEU A 137 13.97 0.18 6.50
#